data_AF-A0AAV2HUJ6-F1
#
_entry.id   AF-A0AAV2HUJ6-F1
#
_cell.length_a   1.000
_cell.length_b   1.000
_cell.length_c   1.000
_cell.angle_alpha   90.00
_cell.angle_beta   90.00
_cell.angle_gamma   90.00
#
_symmetry.space_group_name_H-M   'P 1'
#
loop_
_entity.id
_entity.type
_entity.pdbx_description
1 polymer ?
#
loop_
_entity_poly.entity_id
_entity_poly.type
_entity_poly.pdbx_seq_one_letter_code
_entity_poly.pdbx_strand_id
1 'polypeptide(L)'
;KLDASKLHVWPRRDLMLILLPNVDGTFSGTLFMPADKFKDILGCPKRLLDFFHSTFTDLVPLVGSEYLVQHFTGSGKTRPGYLVSNKVRPYHSKGRMVLVGDAAHAVVPFYGQGMNA
;
A
#
# COMPACT_ATOMS: atom_id res chain seq x y z
N LYS A 1 -16.54 -2.50 -13.97
CA LYS A 1 -16.49 -1.17 -13.31
C LYS A 1 -16.46 -1.42 -11.81
N LEU A 2 -15.62 -0.71 -11.04
CA LEU A 2 -15.50 -0.90 -9.59
C LEU A 2 -16.68 -0.27 -8.84
N ASP A 3 -17.05 -0.86 -7.71
CA ASP A 3 -18.12 -0.37 -6.82
C ASP A 3 -17.55 0.64 -5.82
N ALA A 4 -18.04 1.88 -5.85
CA ALA A 4 -17.55 2.98 -5.00
C ALA A 4 -17.92 2.83 -3.51
N SER A 5 -18.76 1.86 -3.15
CA SER A 5 -19.14 1.60 -1.75
C SER A 5 -18.31 0.50 -1.07
N LYS A 6 -17.34 -0.10 -1.79
CA LYS A 6 -16.61 -1.29 -1.34
C LYS A 6 -15.11 -1.09 -1.30
N LEU A 7 -14.48 -1.75 -0.32
CA LEU A 7 -13.06 -2.04 -0.33
C LEU A 7 -12.80 -3.16 -1.35
N HIS A 8 -11.92 -2.92 -2.32
CA HIS A 8 -11.52 -3.94 -3.28
C HIS A 8 -10.14 -4.48 -2.92
N VAL A 9 -9.98 -5.80 -2.94
CA VAL A 9 -8.75 -6.49 -2.52
C VAL A 9 -8.38 -7.53 -3.57
N TRP A 10 -7.13 -7.50 -4.02
CA TRP A 10 -6.49 -8.52 -4.85
C TRP A 10 -5.41 -9.23 -4.02
N PRO A 11 -5.78 -10.27 -3.25
CA PRO A 11 -4.82 -11.02 -2.48
C PRO A 11 -4.02 -11.96 -3.39
N ARG A 12 -2.72 -12.06 -3.14
CA ARG A 12 -1.84 -13.13 -3.65
C ARG A 12 -1.10 -13.72 -2.46
N ARG A 13 -0.27 -14.73 -2.71
CA ARG A 13 0.41 -15.48 -1.64
C ARG A 13 1.30 -14.58 -0.78
N ASP A 14 2.12 -13.74 -1.39
CA ASP A 14 3.14 -12.92 -0.73
C ASP A 14 3.03 -11.43 -1.03
N LEU A 15 1.95 -11.01 -1.70
CA LEU A 15 1.67 -9.63 -2.04
C LEU A 15 0.17 -9.41 -2.12
N MET A 16 -0.26 -8.16 -1.98
CA MET A 16 -1.67 -7.79 -1.99
C MET A 16 -1.82 -6.38 -2.53
N LEU A 17 -2.85 -6.16 -3.35
CA LEU A 17 -3.26 -4.82 -3.76
C LEU A 17 -4.64 -4.50 -3.19
N ILE A 18 -4.79 -3.32 -2.59
CA ILE A 18 -6.08 -2.80 -2.12
C ILE A 18 -6.44 -1.52 -2.86
N LEU A 19 -7.72 -1.30 -3.13
CA LEU A 19 -8.25 -0.04 -3.63
C LEU A 19 -9.32 0.49 -2.66
N LEU A 20 -9.11 1.70 -2.16
CA LEU A 20 -10.09 2.42 -1.35
C LEU A 20 -10.83 3.45 -2.20
N PRO A 21 -12.17 3.53 -2.14
CA PRO A 21 -12.92 4.54 -2.86
C PRO A 21 -12.71 5.93 -2.25
N ASN A 22 -12.60 6.93 -3.11
CA ASN A 22 -12.57 8.34 -2.75
C ASN A 22 -13.95 8.98 -3.00
N VAL A 23 -14.20 10.15 -2.39
CA VAL A 23 -15.48 10.88 -2.49
C VAL A 23 -15.80 11.32 -3.94
N ASP A 24 -14.76 11.61 -4.72
CA ASP A 24 -14.88 12.02 -6.12
C ASP A 24 -15.12 10.84 -7.09
N GLY A 25 -15.30 9.62 -6.56
CA GLY A 25 -15.50 8.40 -7.34
C GLY A 25 -14.22 7.79 -7.92
N THR A 26 -13.05 8.35 -7.62
CA THR A 26 -11.75 7.73 -7.92
C THR A 26 -11.39 6.68 -6.86
N PHE A 27 -10.28 5.96 -7.07
CA PHE A 27 -9.79 4.97 -6.12
C PHE A 27 -8.31 5.21 -5.80
N SER A 28 -7.97 5.10 -4.53
CA SER A 28 -6.59 5.13 -4.04
C SER A 28 -6.08 3.69 -3.89
N GLY A 29 -5.06 3.34 -4.66
CA GLY A 29 -4.48 2.00 -4.67
C GLY A 29 -3.21 1.88 -3.83
N THR A 30 -3.12 0.80 -3.04
CA THR A 30 -1.90 0.45 -2.29
C THR A 30 -1.47 -0.97 -2.62
N LEU A 31 -0.23 -1.14 -3.08
CA LEU A 31 0.40 -2.44 -3.31
C LEU A 31 1.34 -2.77 -2.16
N PHE A 32 1.10 -3.88 -1.47
CA PHE A 32 1.98 -4.48 -0.48
C PHE A 32 2.74 -5.62 -1.10
N MET A 33 4.07 -5.58 -1.03
CA MET A 33 4.95 -6.59 -1.60
C MET A 33 6.33 -6.51 -0.93
N PRO A 34 7.11 -7.61 -0.85
CA PRO A 34 8.48 -7.57 -0.35
C PRO A 34 9.35 -6.54 -1.09
N ALA A 35 10.22 -5.85 -0.34
CA ALA A 35 11.03 -4.75 -0.86
C ALA A 35 11.91 -5.15 -2.06
N ASP A 36 12.43 -6.37 -2.07
CA ASP A 36 13.30 -6.84 -3.16
C ASP A 36 12.54 -6.99 -4.47
N LYS A 37 11.28 -7.44 -4.44
CA LYS A 37 10.45 -7.49 -5.64
C LYS A 37 10.14 -6.11 -6.22
N PHE A 38 10.08 -5.06 -5.39
CA PHE A 38 9.92 -3.69 -5.89
C PHE A 38 11.15 -3.24 -6.69
N LYS A 39 12.37 -3.60 -6.25
CA LYS A 39 13.61 -3.26 -6.96
C LYS A 39 13.63 -3.87 -8.37
N ASP A 40 13.09 -5.08 -8.52
CA ASP A 40 13.09 -5.81 -9.78
C ASP A 40 12.19 -5.18 -10.87
N ILE A 41 11.08 -4.55 -10.45
CA ILE A 41 10.03 -4.06 -11.37
C ILE A 41 10.04 -2.55 -11.59
N LEU A 42 10.42 -1.73 -10.58
CA LEU A 42 10.26 -0.27 -10.67
C LEU A 42 11.26 0.42 -11.61
N GLY A 43 12.37 -0.24 -11.94
CA GLY A 43 13.39 0.32 -12.84
C GLY A 43 13.09 0.16 -14.33
N CYS A 44 12.03 -0.56 -14.72
CA CYS A 44 11.75 -0.88 -16.11
C CYS A 44 10.24 -0.95 -16.38
N PRO A 45 9.66 -0.03 -17.19
CA PRO A 45 8.24 -0.06 -17.55
C PRO A 45 7.75 -1.39 -18.09
N LYS A 46 8.58 -2.08 -18.89
CA LYS A 46 8.23 -3.39 -19.43
C LYS A 46 8.10 -4.45 -18.33
N ARG A 47 9.07 -4.54 -17.42
CA ARG A 47 9.03 -5.49 -16.29
C ARG A 47 7.85 -5.21 -15.35
N LEU A 48 7.56 -3.94 -15.12
CA LEU A 48 6.38 -3.52 -14.37
C LEU A 48 5.09 -4.04 -15.02
N LEU A 49 4.92 -3.80 -16.32
CA LEU A 49 3.74 -4.26 -17.04
C LEU A 49 3.65 -5.79 -17.10
N ASP A 50 4.75 -6.48 -17.38
CA ASP A 50 4.80 -7.94 -17.37
C ASP A 50 4.36 -8.50 -16.00
N PHE A 51 4.82 -7.89 -14.91
CA PHE A 51 4.40 -8.24 -13.55
C PHE A 51 2.90 -8.02 -13.32
N PHE A 52 2.34 -6.88 -13.73
CA PHE A 52 0.91 -6.61 -13.57
C PHE A 52 0.06 -7.52 -14.44
N HIS A 53 0.46 -7.79 -15.68
CA HIS A 53 -0.23 -8.72 -16.57
C HIS A 53 -0.17 -10.17 -16.08
N SER A 54 0.93 -10.60 -15.46
CA SER A 54 1.04 -11.96 -14.91
C SER A 54 0.33 -12.12 -13.57
N THR A 55 0.33 -11.07 -12.73
CA THR A 55 -0.07 -11.16 -11.34
C THR A 55 -1.49 -10.64 -11.11
N PHE A 56 -1.90 -9.61 -11.84
CA PHE A 56 -3.17 -8.90 -11.68
C PHE A 56 -3.87 -8.74 -13.04
N THR A 57 -4.10 -9.85 -13.73
CA THR A 57 -4.67 -9.92 -15.08
C THR A 57 -5.98 -9.12 -15.25
N ASP A 58 -6.81 -9.10 -14.22
CA ASP A 58 -8.11 -8.44 -14.19
C ASP A 58 -8.04 -6.97 -13.77
N LEU A 59 -6.94 -6.55 -13.14
CA LEU A 59 -6.71 -5.17 -12.74
C LEU A 59 -6.25 -4.29 -13.91
N VAL A 60 -5.41 -4.83 -14.80
CA VAL A 60 -4.83 -4.03 -15.91
C VAL A 60 -5.91 -3.42 -16.81
N PRO A 61 -6.97 -4.15 -17.23
CA PRO A 61 -8.06 -3.55 -18.01
C PRO A 61 -8.86 -2.49 -17.25
N LEU A 62 -8.82 -2.48 -15.91
CA LEU A 62 -9.54 -1.51 -15.08
C LEU A 62 -8.75 -0.23 -14.86
N VAL A 63 -7.43 -0.33 -14.71
CA VAL A 63 -6.54 0.79 -14.36
C VAL A 63 -5.87 1.40 -15.59
N GLY A 64 -5.53 0.58 -16.59
CA GLY A 64 -4.79 0.98 -17.78
C GLY A 64 -3.27 0.86 -17.60
N SER A 65 -2.61 0.27 -18.60
CA SER A 65 -1.16 0.01 -18.60
C SER A 65 -0.34 1.31 -18.53
N GLU A 66 -0.76 2.33 -19.28
CA GLU A 66 -0.10 3.65 -19.31
C GLU A 66 -0.16 4.32 -17.93
N TYR A 67 -1.31 4.22 -17.25
CA TYR A 67 -1.50 4.78 -15.91
C TYR A 67 -0.59 4.09 -14.88
N LEU A 68 -0.49 2.76 -14.94
CA LEU A 68 0.39 1.97 -14.08
C LEU A 68 1.85 2.38 -14.28
N VAL A 69 2.33 2.44 -15.52
CA VAL A 69 3.70 2.90 -15.81
C VAL A 69 3.90 4.31 -15.28
N GLN A 70 3.02 5.25 -15.61
CA GLN A 70 3.14 6.63 -15.17
C GLN A 70 3.20 6.78 -13.64
N HIS A 71 2.41 6.01 -12.89
CA HIS A 71 2.37 6.13 -11.42
C HIS A 71 3.54 5.43 -10.72
N PHE A 72 4.01 4.30 -11.23
CA PHE A 72 5.11 3.56 -10.62
C PHE A 72 6.49 4.02 -11.10
N THR A 73 6.61 4.62 -12.28
CA THR A 73 7.89 5.05 -12.86
C THR A 73 7.98 6.56 -13.10
N GLY A 74 6.87 7.30 -13.02
CA GLY A 74 6.82 8.74 -13.32
C GLY A 74 7.25 9.63 -12.16
N SER A 75 8.15 10.57 -12.46
CA SER A 75 8.44 11.81 -11.71
C SER A 75 8.60 11.72 -10.19
N GLY A 76 9.03 10.57 -9.66
CA GLY A 76 9.42 10.40 -8.25
C GLY A 76 8.31 10.53 -7.20
N LYS A 77 7.03 10.58 -7.61
CA LYS A 77 5.90 10.82 -6.70
C LYS A 77 5.54 9.61 -5.83
N THR A 78 5.85 8.40 -6.27
CA THR A 78 5.51 7.17 -5.55
C THR A 78 6.76 6.33 -5.35
N ARG A 79 7.14 6.12 -4.09
CA ARG A 79 8.25 5.23 -3.68
C ARG A 79 7.71 4.20 -2.70
N PRO A 80 8.23 2.96 -2.69
CA PRO A 80 7.85 1.99 -1.66
C PRO A 80 8.13 2.54 -0.26
N GLY A 81 7.10 2.54 0.58
CA GLY A 81 7.22 2.84 2.01
C GLY A 81 7.60 1.59 2.80
N TYR A 82 8.35 1.77 3.89
CA TYR A 82 8.64 0.68 4.83
C TYR A 82 7.53 0.57 5.86
N LEU A 83 7.12 -0.66 6.13
CA LEU A 83 6.20 -0.98 7.22
C LEU A 83 7.00 -1.43 8.43
N VAL A 84 6.69 -0.85 9.59
CA VAL A 84 7.34 -1.17 10.86
C VAL A 84 6.30 -1.57 11.88
N SER A 85 6.70 -2.39 12.84
CA SER A 85 5.90 -2.62 14.03
C SER A 85 6.76 -2.53 15.27
N ASN A 86 6.28 -1.80 16.26
CA ASN A 86 6.92 -1.68 17.57
C ASN A 86 5.89 -1.90 18.68
N LYS A 87 6.39 -2.35 19.83
CA LYS A 87 5.64 -2.44 21.07
C LYS A 87 6.50 -1.86 22.17
N VAL A 88 6.08 -0.75 22.75
CA VAL A 88 6.82 -0.07 23.81
C VAL A 88 6.13 -0.33 25.15
N ARG A 89 6.87 -0.59 26.22
CA ARG A 89 6.32 -0.55 27.59
C ARG A 89 7.42 -0.12 28.56
N PRO A 90 7.12 0.72 29.58
CA PRO A 90 5.86 1.44 29.79
C PRO A 90 5.66 2.59 28.78
N TYR A 91 4.43 3.08 28.61
CA TYR A 91 4.13 4.22 27.71
C TYR A 91 4.39 5.59 28.33
N HIS A 92 4.81 5.67 29.59
CA HIS A 92 5.00 6.93 30.29
C HIS A 92 6.29 6.91 31.12
N SER A 93 6.78 8.10 31.48
CA SER A 93 7.99 8.23 32.30
C SER A 93 7.84 9.33 33.34
N LYS A 94 8.08 8.97 34.62
CA LYS A 94 8.19 9.87 35.79
C LYS A 94 7.07 10.93 35.90
N GLY A 95 5.86 10.63 35.44
CA GLY A 95 4.72 11.57 35.45
C GLY A 95 4.90 12.81 34.57
N ARG A 96 5.89 12.83 33.65
CA ARG A 96 6.23 14.01 32.83
C ARG A 96 6.08 13.80 31.33
N MET A 97 6.06 12.56 30.86
CA MET A 97 5.94 12.22 29.45
C MET A 97 5.04 11.01 29.25
N VAL A 98 4.30 10.99 28.14
CA VAL A 98 3.47 9.88 27.68
C VAL A 98 3.64 9.71 26.17
N LEU A 99 3.65 8.46 25.71
CA LEU A 99 3.59 8.06 24.31
C LEU A 99 2.16 7.69 23.95
N VAL A 100 1.70 8.11 22.78
CA VAL A 100 0.37 7.85 22.24
C VAL A 100 0.46 7.50 20.75
N GLY A 101 -0.51 6.74 20.23
CA GLY A 101 -0.57 6.34 18.83
C GLY A 101 0.67 5.55 18.39
N ASP A 102 1.13 5.76 17.16
CA ASP A 102 2.27 5.05 16.57
C ASP A 102 3.59 5.21 17.36
N ALA A 103 3.74 6.27 18.15
CA ALA A 103 4.90 6.42 19.04
C ALA A 103 4.93 5.34 20.15
N ALA A 104 3.76 4.87 20.57
CA ALA A 104 3.60 3.80 21.55
C ALA A 104 3.46 2.41 20.89
N HIS A 105 2.74 2.34 19.77
CA HIS A 105 2.28 1.08 19.17
C HIS A 105 2.04 1.17 17.65
N ALA A 106 3.08 1.42 16.85
CA ALA A 106 2.99 1.26 15.41
C ALA A 106 2.73 -0.22 15.05
N VAL A 107 1.72 -0.43 14.21
CA VAL A 107 1.30 -1.73 13.74
C VAL A 107 1.27 -1.75 12.22
N VAL A 108 1.48 -2.93 11.65
CA VAL A 108 1.31 -3.12 10.20
C VAL A 108 -0.15 -2.87 9.79
N PRO A 109 -0.41 -2.24 8.63
CA PRO A 109 -1.71 -1.68 8.28
C PRO A 109 -2.74 -2.72 7.80
N PHE A 110 -2.48 -4.03 7.95
CA PHE A 110 -3.30 -5.09 7.36
C PHE A 110 -4.71 -5.22 7.96
N TYR A 111 -4.98 -4.59 9.10
CA TYR A 111 -6.31 -4.50 9.71
C TYR A 111 -6.95 -3.10 9.63
N GLY A 112 -6.24 -2.10 9.13
CA GLY A 112 -6.75 -0.72 9.08
C GLY A 112 -7.10 -0.11 10.45
N GLN A 113 -6.47 -0.58 11.54
CA GLN A 113 -6.82 -0.17 12.91
C GLN A 113 -5.85 0.83 13.55
N GLY A 114 -4.71 1.16 12.92
CA GLY A 114 -3.69 2.02 13.55
C GLY A 114 -4.24 3.38 13.99
N MET A 115 -5.00 4.06 13.13
CA MET A 115 -5.64 5.35 13.46
C MET A 115 -6.81 5.22 14.45
N ASN A 116 -7.50 4.08 14.48
CA ASN A 116 -8.66 3.86 15.35
C ASN A 116 -8.26 3.48 16.79
N ALA A 117 -7.03 3.04 17.00
CA ALA A 117 -6.50 2.56 18.27
C ALA A 117 -5.89 3.69 19.10
#